data_AF-A0AAU1G3R6-F1
#
_entry.id   AF-A0AAU1G3R6-F1
#
_cell.length_a   1.000
_cell.length_b   1.000
_cell.length_c   1.000
_cell.angle_alpha   90.00
_cell.angle_beta   90.00
_cell.angle_gamma   90.00
#
_symmetry.space_group_name_H-M   'P 1'
#
loop_
_entity.id
_entity.type
_entity.pdbx_description
1 polymer ?
#
loop_
_entity_poly.entity_id
_entity_poly.type
_entity_poly.pdbx_seq_one_letter_code
_entity_poly.pdbx_strand_id
1 'polypeptide(L)'
;MSTHTPPPAAVARDPHWAAKMERLRARRLAERTLSICDDPTLKAAVTEAALRLARARTEAGSASIEQGISEAARAEWVAQQPEVLAAEGELDDAQRELDAATLRLTFRALPRPAWEQLLRDHPPTEAQADIGMEYNVETFPAALIAACHLERDDTGTEVPSMSETDAQELLDAWADADAKALFTTALVVNQTLRADLGKG
;
A
#
# COMPACT_ATOMS: atom_id res chain seq x y z
N MET A 1 40.61 51.58 4.15
CA MET A 1 39.21 51.33 4.53
C MET A 1 38.81 49.99 3.92
N SER A 2 38.43 49.05 4.78
CA SER A 2 38.46 47.61 4.56
C SER A 2 37.50 47.11 3.48
N THR A 3 38.05 46.43 2.48
CA THR A 3 37.29 45.54 1.59
C THR A 3 36.86 44.32 2.41
N HIS A 4 35.61 44.30 2.85
CA HIS A 4 34.99 43.09 3.38
C HIS A 4 34.84 42.07 2.25
N THR A 5 35.87 41.25 2.05
CA THR A 5 35.71 39.98 1.33
C THR A 5 34.94 39.04 2.26
N PRO A 6 33.72 38.59 1.90
CA PRO A 6 33.00 37.65 2.73
C PRO A 6 33.78 36.33 2.81
N PRO A 7 33.77 35.63 3.95
CA PRO A 7 34.56 34.42 4.14
C PRO A 7 34.13 33.31 3.16
N PRO A 8 35.06 32.43 2.73
CA PRO A 8 34.89 31.44 1.66
C PRO A 8 33.97 30.26 2.03
N ALA A 9 33.11 30.41 3.04
CA ALA A 9 32.06 29.45 3.39
C ALA A 9 30.77 29.63 2.55
N ALA A 10 30.71 30.64 1.69
CA ALA A 10 29.53 30.92 0.87
C ALA A 10 29.42 30.07 -0.42
N VAL A 11 30.44 29.26 -0.75
CA VAL A 11 30.46 28.44 -2.00
C VAL A 11 30.53 26.92 -1.72
N ALA A 12 30.72 26.49 -0.48
CA ALA A 12 30.65 25.08 -0.09
C ALA A 12 29.22 24.52 0.02
N ARG A 13 28.21 25.31 -0.38
CA ARG A 13 26.81 24.86 -0.52
C ARG A 13 26.58 24.03 -1.79
N ASP A 14 27.52 23.93 -2.72
CA ASP A 14 27.20 23.46 -4.07
C ASP A 14 27.00 21.92 -4.19
N PRO A 15 27.94 21.04 -3.78
CA PRO A 15 27.82 19.61 -4.10
C PRO A 15 26.87 18.82 -3.18
N HIS A 16 26.95 19.07 -1.86
CA HIS A 16 26.09 18.37 -0.89
C HIS A 16 24.61 18.77 -1.05
N TRP A 17 24.33 20.04 -1.33
CA TRP A 17 22.97 20.50 -1.62
C TRP A 17 22.47 19.97 -2.96
N ALA A 18 23.30 19.97 -4.00
CA ALA A 18 22.94 19.40 -5.29
C ALA A 18 22.58 17.91 -5.17
N ALA A 19 23.41 17.12 -4.50
CA ALA A 19 23.13 15.70 -4.23
C ALA A 19 21.86 15.50 -3.39
N LYS A 20 21.61 16.35 -2.39
CA LYS A 20 20.36 16.32 -1.61
C LYS A 20 19.15 16.64 -2.50
N MET A 21 19.23 17.66 -3.35
CA MET A 21 18.16 18.05 -4.25
C MET A 21 17.90 16.99 -5.32
N GLU A 22 18.93 16.32 -5.83
CA GLU A 22 18.79 15.17 -6.72
C GLU A 22 18.00 14.05 -6.06
N ARG A 23 18.36 13.67 -4.83
CA ARG A 23 17.60 12.70 -4.03
C ARG A 23 16.15 13.14 -3.77
N LEU A 24 15.92 14.43 -3.53
CA LEU A 24 14.58 14.98 -3.29
C LEU A 24 13.73 14.96 -4.57
N ARG A 25 14.31 15.25 -5.73
CA ARG A 25 13.63 15.18 -7.04
C ARG A 25 13.35 13.75 -7.46
N ALA A 26 14.22 12.81 -7.11
CA ALA A 26 14.04 11.38 -7.37
C ALA A 26 13.05 10.70 -6.40
N ARG A 27 12.44 11.43 -5.46
CA ARG A 27 11.44 10.85 -4.55
C ARG A 27 10.25 10.34 -5.34
N ARG A 28 9.93 9.06 -5.16
CA ARG A 28 8.68 8.46 -5.64
C ARG A 28 7.50 9.06 -4.91
N LEU A 29 6.36 9.14 -5.58
CA LEU A 29 5.08 9.56 -5.01
C LEU A 29 4.46 8.45 -4.17
N ALA A 30 3.57 8.83 -3.24
CA ALA A 30 2.46 8.03 -2.69
C ALA A 30 2.14 6.76 -3.48
N GLU A 31 2.16 5.54 -2.95
CA GLU A 31 1.55 4.37 -3.60
C GLU A 31 0.79 3.60 -2.52
N ARG A 32 -0.43 3.15 -2.83
CA ARG A 32 -1.30 2.36 -1.95
C ARG A 32 -2.07 1.36 -2.79
N THR A 33 -2.23 0.13 -2.31
CA THR A 33 -2.94 -0.94 -3.02
C THR A 33 -4.23 -1.31 -2.30
N LEU A 34 -5.32 -1.42 -3.06
CA LEU A 34 -6.55 -2.08 -2.66
C LEU A 34 -6.49 -3.54 -3.12
N SER A 35 -6.77 -4.48 -2.22
CA SER A 35 -6.82 -5.92 -2.50
C SER A 35 -8.22 -6.44 -2.25
N ILE A 36 -8.80 -7.10 -3.24
CA ILE A 36 -10.17 -7.62 -3.23
C ILE A 36 -10.12 -9.11 -3.56
N CYS A 37 -10.80 -9.92 -2.77
CA CYS A 37 -10.96 -11.35 -3.00
C CYS A 37 -12.43 -11.69 -2.76
N ASP A 38 -13.11 -12.13 -3.82
CA ASP A 38 -14.55 -12.43 -3.77
C ASP A 38 -14.83 -13.78 -3.10
N ASP A 39 -13.85 -14.68 -3.05
CA ASP A 39 -13.99 -15.98 -2.41
C ASP A 39 -13.62 -15.90 -0.92
N PRO A 40 -14.60 -15.87 0.01
CA PRO A 40 -14.32 -15.83 1.43
C PRO A 40 -13.70 -17.13 1.95
N THR A 41 -13.84 -18.24 1.20
CA THR A 41 -13.33 -19.55 1.62
C THR A 41 -11.81 -19.61 1.54
N LEU A 42 -11.18 -18.89 0.61
CA LEU A 42 -9.72 -18.81 0.51
C LEU A 42 -9.09 -18.12 1.73
N LYS A 43 -9.71 -17.04 2.21
CA LYS A 43 -9.27 -16.38 3.45
C LYS A 43 -9.47 -17.28 4.68
N ALA A 44 -10.57 -18.05 4.71
CA ALA A 44 -10.81 -19.03 5.75
C ALA A 44 -9.76 -20.16 5.71
N ALA A 45 -9.40 -20.64 4.52
CA ALA A 45 -8.38 -21.67 4.32
C ALA A 45 -7.00 -21.21 4.82
N VAL A 46 -6.58 -19.98 4.50
CA VAL A 46 -5.34 -19.40 5.05
C VAL A 46 -5.39 -19.32 6.57
N THR A 47 -6.51 -18.88 7.13
CA THR A 47 -6.68 -18.78 8.60
C THR A 47 -6.60 -20.17 9.24
N GLU A 48 -7.25 -21.16 8.66
CA GLU A 48 -7.23 -22.53 9.16
C GLU A 48 -5.84 -23.17 9.07
N ALA A 49 -5.16 -23.02 7.92
CA ALA A 49 -3.79 -23.50 7.74
C ALA A 49 -2.81 -22.84 8.73
N ALA A 50 -2.95 -21.53 8.97
CA ALA A 50 -2.14 -20.82 9.97
C ALA A 50 -2.38 -21.35 11.40
N LEU A 51 -3.63 -21.69 11.74
CA LEU A 51 -3.95 -22.32 13.02
C LEU A 51 -3.35 -23.74 13.13
N ARG A 52 -3.40 -24.54 12.06
CA ARG A 52 -2.76 -25.86 12.03
C ARG A 52 -1.26 -25.76 12.22
N LEU A 53 -0.60 -24.81 11.55
CA LEU A 53 0.83 -24.57 11.72
C LEU A 53 1.19 -24.15 13.15
N ALA A 54 0.42 -23.22 13.73
CA ALA A 54 0.63 -22.80 15.12
C ALA A 54 0.49 -23.98 16.10
N ARG A 55 -0.50 -24.84 15.87
CA ARG A 55 -0.72 -26.06 16.65
C ARG A 55 0.44 -27.05 16.49
N ALA A 56 0.84 -27.36 15.27
CA ALA A 56 1.96 -28.27 14.99
C ALA A 56 3.26 -27.80 15.65
N ARG A 57 3.57 -26.49 15.58
CA ARG A 57 4.72 -25.89 16.25
C ARG A 57 4.64 -25.99 17.77
N THR A 58 3.46 -25.85 18.35
CA THR A 58 3.24 -25.96 19.80
C THR A 58 3.42 -27.41 20.28
N GLU A 59 2.87 -28.37 19.54
CA GLU A 59 2.98 -29.80 19.82
C GLU A 59 4.44 -30.26 19.67
N ALA A 60 5.11 -29.91 18.58
CA ALA A 60 6.54 -30.13 18.38
C ALA A 60 7.38 -29.45 19.48
N GLY A 61 7.03 -28.23 19.87
CA GLY A 61 7.69 -27.52 20.96
C GLY A 61 7.62 -28.28 22.28
N SER A 62 6.45 -28.84 22.60
CA SER A 62 6.26 -29.68 23.79
C SER A 62 7.05 -30.98 23.69
N ALA A 63 6.97 -31.68 22.56
CA ALA A 63 7.71 -32.92 22.31
C ALA A 63 9.22 -32.74 22.40
N SER A 64 9.75 -31.59 21.96
CA SER A 64 11.18 -31.29 22.08
C SER A 64 11.67 -31.23 23.53
N ILE A 65 10.82 -30.77 24.47
CA ILE A 65 11.15 -30.73 25.90
C ILE A 65 11.17 -32.16 26.45
N GLU A 66 10.17 -32.97 26.10
CA GLU A 66 10.06 -34.37 26.52
C GLU A 66 11.23 -35.22 26.02
N GLN A 67 11.71 -34.94 24.80
CA GLN A 67 12.87 -35.61 24.20
C GLN A 67 14.22 -35.06 24.69
N GLY A 68 14.22 -34.07 25.59
CA GLY A 68 15.46 -33.50 26.14
C GLY A 68 16.27 -32.69 25.13
N ILE A 69 15.63 -32.18 24.07
CA ILE A 69 16.28 -31.29 23.11
C ILE A 69 16.70 -30.02 23.83
N SER A 70 17.97 -29.67 23.69
CA SER A 70 18.54 -28.48 24.31
C SER A 70 17.82 -27.23 23.82
N GLU A 71 17.71 -26.22 24.69
CA GLU A 71 17.04 -24.97 24.35
C GLU A 71 17.64 -24.31 23.10
N ALA A 72 18.96 -24.39 22.93
CA ALA A 72 19.68 -23.86 21.78
C ALA A 72 19.34 -24.56 20.45
N ALA A 73 18.99 -25.85 20.47
CA ALA A 73 18.66 -26.62 19.26
C ALA A 73 17.14 -26.73 19.03
N ARG A 74 16.32 -26.28 19.98
CA ARG A 74 14.88 -26.51 19.98
C ARG A 74 14.16 -25.93 18.77
N ALA A 75 14.46 -24.68 18.42
CA ALA A 75 13.79 -24.00 17.31
C ALA A 75 14.04 -24.71 15.97
N GLU A 76 15.29 -25.09 15.71
CA GLU A 76 15.66 -25.83 14.50
C GLU A 76 15.04 -27.22 14.48
N TRP A 77 15.07 -27.94 15.61
CA TRP A 77 14.43 -29.24 15.72
C TRP A 77 12.92 -29.19 15.46
N VAL A 78 12.22 -28.19 16.01
CA VAL A 78 10.78 -27.97 15.78
C VAL A 78 10.49 -27.70 14.32
N ALA A 79 11.29 -26.84 13.67
CA ALA A 79 11.11 -26.51 12.26
C ALA A 79 11.31 -27.72 11.32
N GLN A 80 12.08 -28.73 11.75
CA GLN A 80 12.30 -29.96 10.99
C GLN A 80 11.27 -31.07 11.26
N GLN A 81 10.28 -30.84 12.13
CA GLN A 81 9.26 -31.85 12.39
C GLN A 81 8.36 -32.04 11.17
N PRO A 82 8.07 -33.29 10.75
CA PRO A 82 7.25 -33.57 9.58
C PRO A 82 5.89 -32.86 9.59
N GLU A 83 5.23 -32.80 10.74
CA GLU A 83 3.92 -32.15 10.90
C GLU A 83 4.01 -30.63 10.77
N VAL A 84 5.14 -30.04 11.20
CA VAL A 84 5.39 -28.60 11.04
C VAL A 84 5.64 -28.30 9.57
N LEU A 85 6.51 -29.06 8.91
CA LEU A 85 6.81 -28.90 7.47
C LEU A 85 5.56 -29.09 6.60
N ALA A 86 4.71 -30.07 6.93
CA ALA A 86 3.45 -30.29 6.22
C ALA A 86 2.49 -29.10 6.40
N ALA A 87 2.33 -28.61 7.63
CA ALA A 87 1.46 -27.47 7.90
C ALA A 87 2.00 -26.14 7.32
N GLU A 88 3.32 -25.98 7.21
CA GLU A 88 3.94 -24.87 6.48
C GLU A 88 3.59 -24.95 4.99
N GLY A 89 3.71 -26.12 4.38
CA GLY A 89 3.31 -26.35 2.99
C GLY A 89 1.82 -26.03 2.74
N GLU A 90 0.93 -26.48 3.63
CA GLU A 90 -0.51 -26.17 3.54
C GLU A 90 -0.79 -24.67 3.62
N LEU A 91 -0.08 -23.93 4.48
CA LEU A 91 -0.23 -22.48 4.60
C LEU A 91 0.29 -21.77 3.35
N ASP A 92 1.44 -22.18 2.83
CA ASP A 92 2.02 -21.62 1.61
C ASP A 92 1.10 -21.86 0.40
N ASP A 93 0.51 -23.05 0.29
CA ASP A 93 -0.45 -23.40 -0.76
C ASP A 93 -1.71 -22.52 -0.67
N ALA A 94 -2.32 -22.45 0.51
CA ALA A 94 -3.50 -21.61 0.73
C ALA A 94 -3.23 -20.12 0.46
N GLN A 95 -2.04 -19.63 0.84
CA GLN A 95 -1.64 -18.25 0.58
C GLN A 95 -1.46 -17.99 -0.92
N ARG A 96 -0.87 -18.92 -1.67
CA ARG A 96 -0.75 -18.83 -3.13
C ARG A 96 -2.11 -18.82 -3.82
N GLU A 97 -3.03 -19.66 -3.38
CA GLU A 97 -4.40 -19.68 -3.91
C GLU A 97 -5.14 -18.37 -3.64
N LEU A 98 -5.05 -17.85 -2.41
CA LEU A 98 -5.62 -16.54 -2.06
C LEU A 98 -5.00 -15.43 -2.89
N ASP A 99 -3.68 -15.40 -3.02
CA ASP A 99 -2.98 -14.36 -3.78
C ASP A 99 -3.32 -14.40 -5.28
N ALA A 100 -3.50 -15.60 -5.86
CA ALA A 100 -3.91 -15.77 -7.24
C ALA A 100 -5.37 -15.34 -7.50
N ALA A 101 -6.26 -15.51 -6.52
CA ALA A 101 -7.64 -15.06 -6.60
C ALA A 101 -7.84 -13.58 -6.21
N THR A 102 -6.81 -12.92 -5.67
CA THR A 102 -6.91 -11.54 -5.20
C THR A 102 -6.66 -10.55 -6.35
N LEU A 103 -7.67 -9.74 -6.67
CA LEU A 103 -7.53 -8.57 -7.52
C LEU A 103 -6.81 -7.45 -6.76
N ARG A 104 -5.85 -6.80 -7.43
CA ARG A 104 -5.05 -5.72 -6.84
C ARG A 104 -5.13 -4.47 -7.69
N LEU A 105 -5.57 -3.37 -7.09
CA LEU A 105 -5.60 -2.05 -7.73
C LEU A 105 -4.61 -1.14 -7.01
N THR A 106 -3.60 -0.65 -7.71
CA THR A 106 -2.59 0.24 -7.14
C THR A 106 -2.89 1.69 -7.51
N PHE A 107 -2.84 2.56 -6.50
CA PHE A 107 -3.08 3.99 -6.64
C PHE A 107 -1.82 4.75 -6.24
N ARG A 108 -1.46 5.72 -7.07
CA ARG A 108 -0.33 6.62 -6.84
C ARG A 108 -0.84 8.03 -6.54
N ALA A 109 -0.22 8.69 -5.56
CA ALA A 109 -0.53 10.09 -5.27
C ALA A 109 -0.22 10.96 -6.49
N LEU A 110 -1.03 11.99 -6.68
CA LEU A 110 -0.83 12.99 -7.70
C LEU A 110 0.25 13.99 -7.28
N PRO A 111 1.07 14.50 -8.22
CA PRO A 111 1.80 15.73 -8.00
C PRO A 111 0.85 16.84 -7.56
N ARG A 112 1.28 17.70 -6.63
CA ARG A 112 0.44 18.78 -6.08
C ARG A 112 -0.29 19.61 -7.15
N PRO A 113 0.34 20.06 -8.25
CA PRO A 113 -0.38 20.82 -9.28
C PRO A 113 -1.52 20.03 -9.96
N ALA A 114 -1.35 18.72 -10.15
CA ALA A 114 -2.38 17.86 -10.74
C ALA A 114 -3.53 17.61 -9.75
N TRP A 115 -3.22 17.41 -8.47
CA TRP A 115 -4.22 17.33 -7.40
C TRP A 115 -5.07 18.61 -7.30
N GLU A 116 -4.41 19.78 -7.27
CA GLU A 116 -5.10 21.07 -7.20
C GLU A 116 -5.92 21.35 -8.47
N GLN A 117 -5.47 20.88 -9.64
CA GLN A 117 -6.22 20.99 -10.89
C GLN A 117 -7.49 20.13 -10.84
N LEU A 118 -7.37 18.87 -10.40
CA LEU A 118 -8.50 17.97 -10.26
C LEU A 118 -9.59 18.54 -9.34
N LEU A 119 -9.21 19.12 -8.19
CA LEU A 119 -10.17 19.77 -7.30
C LEU A 119 -10.88 20.98 -7.96
N ARG A 120 -10.18 21.74 -8.81
CA ARG A 120 -10.77 22.86 -9.55
C ARG A 120 -11.72 22.40 -10.65
N ASP A 121 -11.45 21.26 -11.26
CA ASP A 121 -12.28 20.70 -12.33
C ASP A 121 -13.58 20.08 -11.80
N HIS A 122 -13.61 19.73 -10.51
CA HIS A 122 -14.78 19.16 -9.83
C HIS A 122 -15.18 19.97 -8.59
N PRO A 123 -15.52 21.27 -8.73
CA PRO A 123 -15.91 22.10 -7.60
C PRO A 123 -17.25 21.61 -7.03
N PRO A 124 -17.47 21.70 -5.70
CA PRO A 124 -18.74 21.33 -5.11
C PRO A 124 -19.89 22.16 -5.72
N THR A 125 -21.08 21.59 -5.80
CA THR A 125 -22.30 22.36 -6.09
C THR A 125 -22.61 23.31 -4.93
N GLU A 126 -23.47 24.31 -5.15
CA GLU A 126 -23.85 25.26 -4.08
C GLU A 126 -24.40 24.53 -2.84
N ALA A 127 -25.31 23.57 -3.03
CA ALA A 127 -25.87 22.76 -1.95
C ALA A 127 -24.81 21.89 -1.23
N GLN A 128 -23.81 21.39 -1.95
CA GLN A 128 -22.70 20.64 -1.37
C GLN A 128 -21.74 21.55 -0.59
N ALA A 129 -21.47 22.76 -1.10
CA ALA A 129 -20.64 23.75 -0.44
C ALA A 129 -21.28 24.23 0.88
N ASP A 130 -22.61 24.39 0.89
CA ASP A 130 -23.39 24.78 2.08
C ASP A 130 -23.27 23.76 3.24
N ILE A 131 -23.05 22.48 2.92
CA ILE A 131 -22.81 21.42 3.90
C ILE A 131 -21.32 21.13 4.13
N GLY A 132 -20.42 21.95 3.56
CA GLY A 132 -18.98 21.89 3.80
C GLY A 132 -18.21 20.87 2.95
N MET A 133 -18.74 20.44 1.81
CA MET A 133 -17.99 19.57 0.88
C MET A 133 -16.89 20.35 0.15
N GLU A 134 -15.73 19.71 -0.03
CA GLU A 134 -14.57 20.30 -0.71
C GLU A 134 -14.57 20.09 -2.23
N TYR A 135 -15.38 19.16 -2.72
CA TYR A 135 -15.45 18.72 -4.12
C TYR A 135 -16.83 18.19 -4.46
N ASN A 136 -17.13 18.08 -5.76
CA ASN A 136 -18.38 17.48 -6.21
C ASN A 136 -18.37 15.95 -6.01
N VAL A 137 -19.20 15.47 -5.08
CA VAL A 137 -19.27 14.03 -4.75
C VAL A 137 -19.79 13.16 -5.90
N GLU A 138 -20.41 13.73 -6.93
CA GLU A 138 -20.94 13.01 -8.07
C GLU A 138 -19.89 12.80 -9.17
N THR A 139 -18.97 13.76 -9.35
CA THR A 139 -18.01 13.72 -10.47
C THR A 139 -16.56 13.49 -10.04
N PHE A 140 -16.22 13.88 -8.82
CA PHE A 140 -14.84 13.79 -8.33
C PHE A 140 -14.35 12.35 -8.09
N PRO A 141 -15.16 11.41 -7.53
CA PRO A 141 -14.66 10.08 -7.20
C PRO A 141 -14.08 9.31 -8.39
N ALA A 142 -14.81 9.20 -9.50
CA ALA A 142 -14.35 8.49 -10.70
C ALA A 142 -13.09 9.14 -11.31
N ALA A 143 -13.09 10.46 -11.41
CA ALA A 143 -11.95 11.22 -11.93
C ALA A 143 -10.69 11.04 -11.07
N LEU A 144 -10.84 11.02 -9.74
CA LEU A 144 -9.74 10.77 -8.82
C LEU A 144 -9.19 9.34 -8.95
N ILE A 145 -10.07 8.34 -8.99
CA ILE A 145 -9.69 6.93 -9.14
C ILE A 145 -8.86 6.76 -10.42
N ALA A 146 -9.36 7.26 -11.55
CA ALA A 146 -8.66 7.18 -12.84
C ALA A 146 -7.32 7.92 -12.82
N ALA A 147 -7.28 9.14 -12.29
CA ALA A 147 -6.06 9.94 -12.22
C ALA A 147 -4.98 9.30 -11.32
N CYS A 148 -5.39 8.62 -10.25
CA CYS A 148 -4.48 7.94 -9.33
C CYS A 148 -4.13 6.52 -9.75
N HIS A 149 -4.94 5.85 -10.57
CA HIS A 149 -4.71 4.44 -10.89
C HIS A 149 -3.38 4.24 -11.62
N LEU A 150 -2.64 3.24 -11.15
CA LEU A 150 -1.35 2.84 -11.66
C LEU A 150 -1.42 1.35 -11.99
N GLU A 151 -1.44 1.05 -13.29
CA GLU A 151 -1.38 -0.32 -13.79
C GLU A 151 0.05 -0.65 -14.25
N ARG A 152 0.48 -1.90 -14.03
CA ARG A 152 1.80 -2.37 -14.47
C ARG A 152 1.70 -3.75 -15.08
N ASP A 153 2.44 -3.98 -16.16
CA ASP A 153 2.57 -5.32 -16.74
C ASP A 153 3.47 -6.25 -15.89
N ASP A 154 3.62 -7.49 -16.32
CA ASP A 154 4.45 -8.52 -15.65
C ASP A 154 5.93 -8.13 -15.49
N THR A 155 6.40 -7.14 -16.25
CA THR A 155 7.77 -6.61 -16.16
C THR A 155 7.89 -5.43 -15.19
N GLY A 156 6.77 -4.99 -14.61
CA GLY A 156 6.65 -3.81 -13.77
C GLY A 156 6.59 -2.49 -14.55
N THR A 157 6.43 -2.55 -15.87
CA THR A 157 6.35 -1.37 -16.73
C THR A 157 4.96 -0.76 -16.64
N GLU A 158 4.87 0.57 -16.52
CA GLU A 158 3.58 1.27 -16.45
C GLU A 158 2.86 1.17 -17.80
N VAL A 159 1.59 0.75 -17.75
CA VAL A 159 0.70 0.62 -18.91
C VAL A 159 -0.52 1.53 -18.74
N PRO A 160 -1.36 1.74 -19.77
CA PRO A 160 -2.58 2.51 -19.62
C PRO A 160 -3.41 2.03 -18.42
N SER A 161 -3.76 2.96 -17.55
CA SER A 161 -4.52 2.70 -16.33
C SER A 161 -6.03 2.82 -16.58
N MET A 162 -6.82 2.68 -15.51
CA MET A 162 -8.27 2.69 -15.52
C MET A 162 -8.77 4.05 -16.03
N SER A 163 -9.72 4.04 -16.96
CA SER A 163 -10.34 5.29 -17.42
C SER A 163 -11.35 5.81 -16.39
N GLU A 164 -11.74 7.08 -16.52
CA GLU A 164 -12.81 7.66 -15.69
C GLU A 164 -14.14 6.93 -15.89
N THR A 165 -14.42 6.49 -17.12
CA THR A 165 -15.64 5.71 -17.42
C THR A 165 -15.61 4.35 -16.73
N ASP A 166 -14.49 3.63 -16.78
CA ASP A 166 -14.36 2.35 -16.09
C ASP A 166 -14.48 2.53 -14.57
N ALA A 167 -13.86 3.58 -14.02
CA ALA A 167 -13.95 3.91 -12.60
C ALA A 167 -15.40 4.20 -12.18
N GLN A 168 -16.15 4.94 -12.99
CA GLN A 168 -17.57 5.21 -12.74
C GLN A 168 -18.40 3.93 -12.80
N GLU A 169 -18.15 3.06 -13.80
CA GLU A 169 -18.83 1.77 -13.90
C GLU A 169 -18.64 0.91 -12.64
N LEU A 170 -17.41 0.86 -12.09
CA LEU A 170 -17.14 0.15 -10.85
C LEU A 170 -17.85 0.78 -9.65
N LEU A 171 -17.84 2.12 -9.53
CA LEU A 171 -18.53 2.82 -8.46
C LEU A 171 -20.05 2.59 -8.46
N ASP A 172 -20.65 2.47 -9.65
CA ASP A 172 -22.08 2.23 -9.81
C ASP A 172 -22.47 0.76 -9.61
N ALA A 173 -21.59 -0.18 -10.00
CA ALA A 173 -21.87 -1.60 -9.97
C ALA A 173 -21.54 -2.28 -8.63
N TRP A 174 -20.54 -1.79 -7.91
CA TRP A 174 -20.07 -2.41 -6.68
C TRP A 174 -20.99 -2.15 -5.49
N ALA A 175 -20.92 -3.02 -4.49
CA ALA A 175 -21.56 -2.75 -3.20
C ALA A 175 -20.97 -1.46 -2.60
N ASP A 176 -21.80 -0.71 -1.86
CA ASP A 176 -21.42 0.59 -1.28
C ASP A 176 -20.12 0.54 -0.47
N ALA A 177 -19.87 -0.54 0.27
CA ALA A 177 -18.64 -0.72 1.04
C ALA A 177 -17.40 -0.82 0.14
N ASP A 178 -17.49 -1.52 -0.99
CA ASP A 178 -16.38 -1.75 -1.91
C ASP A 178 -16.13 -0.51 -2.76
N ALA A 179 -17.19 0.15 -3.24
CA ALA A 179 -17.10 1.45 -3.92
C ALA A 179 -16.43 2.51 -3.03
N LYS A 180 -16.82 2.55 -1.74
CA LYS A 180 -16.16 3.42 -0.74
C LYS A 180 -14.70 3.05 -0.52
N ALA A 181 -14.37 1.76 -0.47
CA ALA A 181 -12.99 1.30 -0.30
C ALA A 181 -12.11 1.71 -1.51
N LEU A 182 -12.65 1.59 -2.73
CA LEU A 182 -12.02 2.03 -3.97
C LEU A 182 -11.70 3.53 -3.93
N PHE A 183 -12.72 4.36 -3.72
CA PHE A 183 -12.55 5.81 -3.63
C PHE A 183 -11.61 6.21 -2.49
N THR A 184 -11.79 5.65 -1.28
CA THR A 184 -10.98 5.98 -0.11
C THR A 184 -9.52 5.65 -0.33
N THR A 185 -9.20 4.55 -1.02
CA THR A 185 -7.82 4.18 -1.32
C THR A 185 -7.14 5.22 -2.21
N ALA A 186 -7.83 5.69 -3.26
CA ALA A 186 -7.37 6.76 -4.14
C ALA A 186 -7.27 8.13 -3.43
N LEU A 187 -8.16 8.41 -2.47
CA LEU A 187 -8.12 9.65 -1.69
C LEU A 187 -6.97 9.67 -0.68
N VAL A 188 -6.85 8.62 0.13
CA VAL A 188 -5.90 8.56 1.25
C VAL A 188 -4.44 8.63 0.78
N VAL A 189 -4.12 8.11 -0.41
CA VAL A 189 -2.77 8.19 -0.96
C VAL A 189 -2.32 9.64 -1.19
N ASN A 190 -3.25 10.56 -1.44
CA ASN A 190 -2.99 12.00 -1.63
C ASN A 190 -2.92 12.79 -0.31
N GLN A 191 -3.53 12.28 0.77
CA GLN A 191 -3.66 13.00 2.04
C GLN A 191 -2.67 12.53 3.12
N THR A 192 -2.05 11.36 2.95
CA THR A 192 -1.20 10.77 3.99
C THR A 192 0.25 11.24 3.91
N LEU A 193 0.76 11.81 5.00
CA LEU A 193 2.20 12.04 5.17
C LEU A 193 2.92 10.70 5.33
N ARG A 194 3.94 10.42 4.51
CA ARG A 194 4.62 9.11 4.45
C ARG A 194 5.36 8.68 5.72
N ALA A 195 5.61 9.60 6.65
CA ALA A 195 6.01 9.38 8.05
C ALA A 195 6.52 10.73 8.56
N ASP A 196 5.98 11.22 9.67
CA ASP A 196 6.69 12.18 10.52
C ASP A 196 7.51 11.35 11.51
N LEU A 197 8.82 11.54 11.54
CA LEU A 197 9.71 10.82 12.47
C LEU A 197 9.67 11.44 13.88
N GLY A 198 8.83 12.45 14.12
CA GLY A 198 8.57 13.02 15.45
C GLY A 198 9.80 13.70 16.07
N LYS A 199 10.77 14.07 15.24
CA LYS A 199 11.99 14.79 15.66
C LYS A 199 11.98 16.17 15.01
N GLY A 200 11.18 17.06 15.61
CA GLY A 200 11.17 18.50 15.37
C GLY A 200 11.67 19.23 16.61
#